data_AF-A0A1W1E500-F1
#
_entry.id   AF-A0A1W1E500-F1
#
_cell.length_a   1.000
_cell.length_b   1.000
_cell.length_c   1.000
_cell.angle_alpha   90.00
_cell.angle_beta   90.00
_cell.angle_gamma   90.00
#
_symmetry.space_group_name_H-M   'P 1'
#
loop_
_entity.id
_entity.type
_entity.pdbx_description
1 polymer ?
#
loop_
_entity_poly.entity_id
_entity_poly.type
_entity_poly.pdbx_seq_one_letter_code
_entity_poly.pdbx_strand_id
1 'polypeptide(L)'
;MLTKVISEQHLVNQKNGGGIIKIEAWENHSRKIVKYSMAYINNTIYSGDNGRVLGYDNAHNFHHKHYFGQIIEIKNFDGFEKQVESFELEMKEFIK
;
A
#
# COMPACT_ATOMS: atom_id res chain seq x y z
N MET A 1 -6.70 15.08 16.37
CA MET A 1 -5.93 15.44 15.16
C MET A 1 -5.07 14.25 14.76
N LEU A 2 -4.93 13.97 13.47
CA LEU A 2 -4.01 12.94 12.98
C LEU A 2 -2.70 13.59 12.54
N THR A 3 -1.58 12.97 12.87
CA THR A 3 -0.25 13.43 12.47
C THR A 3 0.29 12.47 11.41
N LYS A 4 0.69 12.99 10.24
CA LYS A 4 1.35 12.16 9.22
C LYS A 4 2.77 11.86 9.68
N VAL A 5 3.08 10.58 9.87
CA VAL A 5 4.40 10.12 10.38
C VAL A 5 5.21 9.39 9.33
N ILE A 6 4.57 8.85 8.29
CA ILE A 6 5.22 8.24 7.13
C ILE A 6 4.73 8.94 5.87
N SER A 7 5.65 9.30 4.98
CA SER A 7 5.38 9.93 3.70
C SER A 7 6.52 9.65 2.72
N GLU A 8 6.56 8.42 2.23
CA GLU A 8 7.65 7.89 1.43
C GLU A 8 7.21 7.58 0.00
N GLN A 9 8.13 7.77 -0.94
CA GLN A 9 7.96 7.38 -2.33
C GLN A 9 9.29 6.89 -2.90
N HIS A 10 9.26 5.72 -3.52
CA HIS A 10 10.44 5.09 -4.10
C HIS A 10 10.18 4.73 -5.55
N LEU A 11 11.14 5.04 -6.42
CA LEU A 11 11.14 4.57 -7.80
C LEU A 11 11.80 3.19 -7.85
N VAL A 12 11.12 2.24 -8.48
CA VAL A 12 11.69 0.92 -8.73
C VAL A 12 12.47 0.99 -10.03
N ASN A 13 13.70 0.46 -10.03
CA ASN A 13 14.53 0.45 -11.22
C ASN A 13 13.83 -0.34 -12.35
N GLN A 14 13.86 0.16 -13.58
CA GLN A 14 13.27 -0.51 -14.75
C GLN A 14 13.79 -1.94 -14.93
N LYS A 15 15.07 -2.20 -14.65
CA LYS A 15 15.65 -3.55 -14.71
C LYS A 15 15.06 -4.53 -13.69
N ASN A 16 14.44 -3.99 -12.63
CA ASN A 16 13.80 -4.73 -11.54
C ASN A 16 12.26 -4.74 -11.69
N GLY A 17 11.72 -4.39 -12.87
CA GLY A 17 10.26 -4.37 -13.14
C GLY A 17 9.65 -2.97 -13.20
N GLY A 18 10.33 -1.95 -12.70
CA GLY A 18 9.86 -0.56 -12.76
C GLY A 18 8.67 -0.26 -11.85
N GLY A 19 8.14 0.96 -11.97
CA GLY A 19 7.01 1.45 -11.17
C GLY A 19 7.41 2.33 -9.99
N ILE A 20 6.43 2.64 -9.16
CA ILE A 20 6.53 3.53 -8.00
C ILE A 20 5.92 2.82 -6.78
N ILE A 21 6.64 2.84 -5.67
CA ILE A 21 6.12 2.44 -4.36
C ILE A 21 5.81 3.71 -3.59
N LYS A 22 4.62 3.82 -3.02
CA LYS A 22 4.19 4.94 -2.18
C LYS A 22 3.65 4.43 -0.85
N ILE A 23 4.13 4.99 0.26
CA ILE A 23 3.74 4.62 1.61
C ILE A 23 3.40 5.88 2.40
N GLU A 24 2.22 5.91 2.99
CA GLU A 24 1.77 6.98 3.87
C GLU A 24 1.09 6.40 5.11
N ALA A 25 1.36 6.98 6.28
CA ALA A 25 0.72 6.58 7.53
C ALA A 25 0.51 7.77 8.47
N TRP A 26 -0.58 7.72 9.22
CA TRP A 26 -0.94 8.73 10.21
C TRP A 26 -1.22 8.10 11.56
N GLU A 27 -0.68 8.73 12.60
CA GLU A 27 -0.93 8.35 13.99
C GLU A 27 -1.96 9.26 14.67
N ASN A 28 -2.61 8.72 15.69
CA ASN A 28 -3.42 9.49 16.64
C ASN A 28 -2.56 10.03 17.81
N HIS A 29 -3.19 10.73 18.75
CA HIS A 29 -2.51 11.27 19.95
C HIS A 29 -1.85 10.21 20.84
N SER A 30 -2.26 8.95 20.73
CA SER A 30 -1.68 7.82 21.47
C SER A 30 -0.53 7.14 20.69
N ARG A 31 -0.03 7.76 19.62
CA ARG A 31 1.01 7.21 18.72
C ARG A 31 0.64 5.88 18.06
N LYS A 32 -0.66 5.63 17.90
CA LYS A 32 -1.16 4.46 17.17
C LYS A 32 -1.43 4.85 15.72
N ILE A 33 -0.92 4.08 14.76
CA ILE A 33 -1.28 4.20 13.35
C ILE A 33 -2.76 3.85 13.19
N VAL A 34 -3.55 4.81 12.71
CA VAL A 34 -5.01 4.67 12.52
C VAL A 34 -5.44 4.89 11.08
N LYS A 35 -4.56 5.44 10.24
CA LYS A 35 -4.77 5.58 8.81
C LYS A 35 -3.48 5.23 8.08
N TYR A 36 -3.57 4.52 6.98
CA TYR A 36 -2.43 4.23 6.12
C TYR A 36 -2.85 4.07 4.66
N SER A 37 -1.88 4.20 3.76
CA SER A 37 -2.02 3.89 2.34
C SER A 37 -0.67 3.43 1.80
N MET A 38 -0.65 2.21 1.27
CA MET A 38 0.50 1.60 0.59
C MET A 38 0.08 1.23 -0.82
N ALA A 39 0.88 1.60 -1.82
CA ALA A 39 0.58 1.30 -3.21
C ALA A 39 1.85 1.00 -4.00
N TYR A 40 1.82 -0.07 -4.78
CA TYR A 40 2.72 -0.31 -5.89
C TYR A 40 1.99 0.03 -7.19
N ILE A 41 2.50 1.04 -7.88
CA ILE A 41 1.92 1.64 -9.07
C ILE A 41 2.83 1.34 -10.25
N ASN A 42 2.30 0.66 -11.26
CA ASN A 42 3.02 0.39 -12.49
C ASN A 42 2.07 0.27 -13.69
N ASN A 43 1.97 1.36 -14.47
CA ASN A 43 1.11 1.46 -15.65
C ASN A 43 1.47 0.48 -16.78
N THR A 44 2.68 -0.10 -16.78
CA THR A 44 3.04 -1.10 -17.78
C THR A 44 2.47 -2.49 -17.43
N ILE A 45 2.23 -2.75 -16.14
CA ILE A 45 1.64 -4.00 -15.64
C ILE A 45 0.10 -3.89 -15.62
N TYR A 46 -0.44 -2.76 -15.16
CA TYR A 46 -1.87 -2.52 -15.10
C TYR A 46 -2.16 -1.03 -15.25
N SER A 47 -3.09 -0.66 -16.13
CA SER A 47 -3.46 0.74 -16.38
C SER A 47 -4.78 1.18 -15.73
N GLY A 48 -5.53 0.25 -15.14
CA GLY A 48 -6.70 0.58 -14.31
C GLY A 48 -6.28 1.06 -12.92
N ASP A 49 -7.24 1.56 -12.12
CA ASP A 49 -7.00 2.02 -10.74
C ASP A 49 -5.81 3.01 -10.63
N ASN A 50 -5.69 3.94 -11.58
CA ASN A 50 -4.57 4.88 -11.71
C ASN A 50 -3.18 4.22 -11.76
N GLY A 51 -3.10 3.00 -12.28
CA GLY A 51 -1.88 2.21 -12.37
C GLY A 51 -1.57 1.37 -11.14
N ARG A 52 -2.43 1.37 -10.11
CA ARG A 52 -2.21 0.60 -8.89
C ARG A 52 -2.37 -0.89 -9.17
N VAL A 53 -1.25 -1.59 -9.18
CA VAL A 53 -1.18 -3.04 -9.35
C VAL A 53 -1.55 -3.72 -8.03
N LEU A 54 -0.96 -3.24 -6.94
CA LEU A 54 -1.15 -3.75 -5.58
C LEU A 54 -1.26 -2.58 -4.61
N GLY A 55 -2.11 -2.69 -3.61
CA GLY A 55 -2.12 -1.74 -2.50
C GLY A 55 -2.84 -2.25 -1.27
N TYR A 56 -2.59 -1.58 -0.15
CA TYR A 56 -3.22 -1.84 1.14
C TYR A 56 -3.55 -0.49 1.77
N ASP A 57 -4.81 -0.27 2.09
CA ASP A 57 -5.24 0.96 2.75
C ASP A 57 -6.51 0.77 3.60
N ASN A 58 -6.88 1.83 4.31
CA ASN A 58 -8.11 1.87 5.10
C ASN A 58 -8.94 3.14 4.87
N ALA A 59 -8.88 3.71 3.67
CA ALA A 59 -9.55 4.98 3.36
C ALA A 59 -11.08 4.90 3.41
N HIS A 60 -11.66 3.69 3.34
CA HIS A 60 -13.11 3.43 3.33
C HIS A 60 -13.68 2.97 4.69
N ASN A 61 -13.01 3.29 5.81
CA ASN A 61 -13.36 2.85 7.17
C ASN A 61 -13.25 1.34 7.43
N PHE A 62 -12.73 0.57 6.49
CA PHE A 62 -12.32 -0.83 6.67
C PHE A 62 -10.98 -1.08 5.98
N HIS A 63 -10.26 -2.08 6.48
CA HIS A 63 -8.97 -2.49 5.94
C HIS A 63 -9.18 -3.31 4.67
N HIS A 64 -8.52 -2.94 3.59
CA HIS A 64 -8.65 -3.67 2.34
C HIS A 64 -7.37 -3.66 1.52
N LYS A 65 -7.30 -4.67 0.66
CA LYS A 65 -6.28 -4.83 -0.38
C LYS A 65 -6.87 -4.39 -1.71
N HIS A 66 -6.07 -3.67 -2.47
CA HIS A 66 -6.25 -3.46 -3.90
C HIS A 66 -5.37 -4.43 -4.68
N TYR A 67 -5.95 -5.10 -5.68
CA TYR A 67 -5.21 -6.00 -6.56
C TYR A 67 -5.79 -5.94 -7.97
N PHE A 68 -5.05 -5.34 -8.91
CA PHE A 68 -5.50 -5.11 -10.29
C PHE A 68 -6.93 -4.51 -10.34
N GLY A 69 -7.17 -3.47 -9.55
CA GLY A 69 -8.47 -2.78 -9.45
C GLY A 69 -9.55 -3.49 -8.64
N GLN A 70 -9.33 -4.73 -8.19
CA GLN A 70 -10.23 -5.41 -7.27
C GLN A 70 -9.99 -4.95 -5.83
N ILE A 71 -11.08 -4.79 -5.06
CA ILE A 71 -11.04 -4.47 -3.63
C ILE A 71 -11.40 -5.72 -2.84
N ILE A 72 -10.51 -6.12 -1.93
CA ILE A 72 -10.68 -7.31 -1.09
C ILE A 72 -10.60 -6.87 0.36
N GLU A 73 -11.67 -7.04 1.12
CA GLU A 73 -11.71 -6.74 2.55
C GLU A 73 -10.78 -7.66 3.36
N ILE A 74 -10.04 -7.08 4.31
CA ILE A 74 -9.18 -7.78 5.26
C ILE A 74 -9.98 -8.03 6.53
N LYS A 75 -10.51 -9.24 6.68
CA LYS A 75 -11.38 -9.63 7.80
C LYS A 75 -10.65 -9.67 9.15
N ASN A 76 -9.40 -10.11 9.16
CA ASN A 76 -8.57 -10.24 10.37
C ASN A 76 -7.43 -9.23 10.32
N PHE A 77 -7.70 -8.01 10.80
CA PHE A 77 -6.68 -6.97 10.85
C PHE A 77 -5.80 -7.13 12.09
N ASP A 78 -4.56 -7.58 11.88
CA ASP A 78 -3.58 -7.82 12.95
C ASP A 78 -2.66 -6.62 13.25
N GLY A 79 -2.93 -5.45 12.66
CA GLY A 79 -2.12 -4.24 12.83
C GLY A 79 -1.48 -3.73 11.55
N PHE A 80 -0.95 -2.51 11.60
CA PHE A 80 -0.36 -1.84 10.45
C PHE A 80 0.92 -2.56 9.97
N GLU A 81 1.75 -2.98 10.91
CA GLU A 81 3.00 -3.70 10.69
C GLU A 81 2.74 -4.99 9.89
N LYS A 82 1.66 -5.70 10.20
CA LYS A 82 1.27 -6.90 9.44
C LYS A 82 0.88 -6.57 8.00
N GLN A 83 0.21 -5.44 7.77
CA GLN A 83 -0.12 -5.02 6.41
C GLN A 83 1.11 -4.60 5.61
N VAL A 84 2.11 -4.01 6.27
CA VAL A 84 3.41 -3.71 5.64
C VAL A 84 4.08 -5.02 5.20
N GLU A 85 4.17 -6.01 6.09
CA GLU A 85 4.74 -7.33 5.76
C GLU A 85 4.02 -7.99 4.57
N SER A 86 2.69 -7.99 4.58
CA SER A 86 1.88 -8.55 3.49
C SER A 86 2.09 -7.80 2.18
N PHE A 87 2.11 -6.47 2.22
CA PHE A 87 2.37 -5.64 1.04
C PHE A 87 3.76 -5.91 0.46
N GLU A 88 4.81 -5.92 1.29
CA GLU A 88 6.18 -6.19 0.85
C GLU A 88 6.35 -7.60 0.29
N LEU A 89 5.72 -8.60 0.91
CA LEU A 89 5.79 -9.99 0.45
C LEU A 89 5.17 -10.16 -0.93
N GLU A 90 3.96 -9.65 -1.13
CA GLU A 90 3.26 -9.77 -2.41
C GLU A 90 3.89 -8.91 -3.51
N MET A 91 4.47 -7.75 -3.16
CA MET A 91 5.14 -6.90 -4.14
C MET A 91 6.34 -7.58 -4.81
N LYS A 92 6.96 -8.58 -4.16
CA LYS A 92 8.04 -9.40 -4.75
C LYS A 92 7.60 -10.19 -5.98
N GLU A 93 6.30 -10.36 -6.22
CA GLU A 93 5.79 -10.94 -7.47
C GLU A 93 6.10 -10.05 -8.69
N PHE A 94 6.21 -8.73 -8.48
CA PHE A 94 6.38 -7.75 -9.55
C PHE A 94 7.80 -7.17 -9.61
N ILE A 95 8.52 -7.18 -8.48
CA ILE A 95 9.85 -6.58 -8.36
C ILE A 95 10.92 -7.68 -8.29
N LYS A 96 11.93 -7.56 -9.16
CA LYS A 96 13.07 -8.49 -9.27
C LYS A 96 14.31 -8.02 -8.53
#